data_AF-A0A7V9L0I1-F1
#
_entry.id   AF-A0A7V9L0I1-F1
#
_cell.length_a   1.000
_cell.length_b   1.000
_cell.length_c   1.000
_cell.angle_alpha   90.00
_cell.angle_beta   90.00
_cell.angle_gamma   90.00
#
_symmetry.space_group_name_H-M   'P 1'
#
loop_
_entity.id
_entity.type
_entity.pdbx_description
1 polymer ?
#
loop_
_entity_poly.entity_id
_entity_poly.type
_entity_poly.pdbx_seq_one_letter_code
_entity_poly.pdbx_strand_id
1 'polypeptide(L)'
;NPFREWIGARLRVDAYGWAAAGDPVAAARMAWEDARVSHTANGVYAAMFMAAAHAASLSESSSAACAEVGLSVVPARSRLAEALRTARALAPEREWEGVVDELHTCYGHYHWVHAINNTALVAAALYRFDGDFSGAIGAVVQGGWDTDTNGAAVGSILGATVGVSGIDERWTTPLGGRFASSLPGFDGIAIDELVRRTLAVVPEPTAA
;
A
#
# COMPACT_ATOMS: atom_id res chain seq x y z
N ASN A 1 21.99 -10.31 6.06
CA ASN A 1 20.80 -10.66 5.25
C ASN A 1 20.81 -9.80 3.98
N PRO A 2 21.10 -10.35 2.78
CA PRO A 2 21.05 -9.60 1.52
C PRO A 2 19.63 -9.19 1.10
N PHE A 3 18.61 -9.82 1.66
CA PHE A 3 17.17 -9.60 1.37
C PHE A 3 16.52 -8.57 2.31
N ARG A 4 17.33 -7.88 3.12
CA ARG A 4 16.89 -6.99 4.20
C ARG A 4 16.13 -5.73 3.76
N GLU A 5 16.19 -5.38 2.47
CA GLU A 5 15.44 -4.26 1.86
C GLU A 5 14.43 -4.75 0.82
N TRP A 6 14.07 -6.04 0.85
CA TRP A 6 12.97 -6.56 0.04
C TRP A 6 11.62 -6.16 0.62
N ILE A 7 10.58 -6.36 -0.18
CA ILE A 7 9.21 -5.93 0.09
C ILE A 7 8.51 -6.68 1.23
N GLY A 8 9.14 -7.72 1.78
CA GLY A 8 8.56 -8.62 2.79
C GLY A 8 7.93 -7.94 4.00
N ALA A 9 8.49 -6.83 4.47
CA ALA A 9 7.90 -6.03 5.55
C ALA A 9 6.65 -5.26 5.10
N ARG A 10 6.64 -4.74 3.87
CA ARG A 10 5.57 -3.90 3.35
C ARG A 10 4.26 -4.66 3.15
N LEU A 11 4.32 -5.92 2.70
CA LEU A 11 3.12 -6.69 2.33
C LEU A 11 2.21 -7.09 3.50
N ARG A 12 2.63 -6.88 4.75
CA ARG A 12 1.92 -7.35 5.95
C ARG A 12 1.47 -6.24 6.89
N VAL A 13 1.64 -4.97 6.50
CA VAL A 13 1.41 -3.82 7.40
C VAL A 13 0.07 -3.12 7.17
N ASP A 14 -0.71 -3.55 6.18
CA ASP A 14 -2.03 -3.03 5.87
C ASP A 14 -2.94 -3.08 7.10
N ALA A 15 -2.86 -4.19 7.85
CA ALA A 15 -3.58 -4.39 9.10
C ALA A 15 -3.22 -3.36 10.20
N TYR A 16 -1.96 -2.89 10.25
CA TYR A 16 -1.56 -1.82 11.18
C TYR A 16 -2.18 -0.48 10.76
N GLY A 17 -2.29 -0.23 9.47
CA GLY A 17 -3.01 0.94 8.94
C GLY A 17 -4.49 0.92 9.31
N TRP A 18 -5.17 -0.21 9.10
CA TRP A 18 -6.59 -0.35 9.45
C TRP A 18 -6.82 -0.27 10.96
N ALA A 19 -5.94 -0.86 11.78
CA ALA A 19 -6.02 -0.80 13.23
C ALA A 19 -5.80 0.62 13.78
N ALA A 20 -5.03 1.46 13.08
CA ALA A 20 -4.81 2.87 13.41
C ALA A 20 -5.48 3.81 12.41
N ALA A 21 -6.73 3.50 12.03
CA ALA A 21 -7.53 4.31 11.12
C ALA A 21 -7.52 5.81 11.54
N GLY A 22 -7.11 6.69 10.62
CA GLY A 22 -6.99 8.12 10.91
C GLY A 22 -5.78 8.55 11.77
N ASP A 23 -4.92 7.62 12.21
CA ASP A 23 -3.65 7.91 12.89
C ASP A 23 -2.44 7.31 12.13
N PRO A 24 -1.97 7.99 11.07
CA PRO A 24 -0.84 7.55 10.26
C PRO A 24 0.47 7.41 11.03
N VAL A 25 0.66 8.19 12.10
CA VAL A 25 1.89 8.16 12.91
C VAL A 25 1.90 6.90 13.77
N ALA A 26 0.78 6.55 14.41
CA ALA A 26 0.65 5.29 15.13
C ALA A 26 0.82 4.08 14.20
N ALA A 27 0.21 4.12 13.00
CA ALA A 27 0.37 3.07 12.00
C ALA A 27 1.84 2.88 11.59
N ALA A 28 2.54 3.98 11.27
CA ALA A 28 3.96 3.96 10.91
C ALA A 28 4.83 3.43 12.06
N ARG A 29 4.51 3.77 13.32
CA ARG A 29 5.21 3.26 14.49
C ARG A 29 5.05 1.75 14.64
N MET A 30 3.83 1.22 14.54
CA MET A 30 3.58 -0.22 14.60
C MET A 30 4.32 -0.96 13.47
N ALA A 31 4.28 -0.42 12.25
CA ALA A 31 5.01 -0.98 11.12
C ALA A 31 6.53 -0.96 11.32
N TRP A 32 7.09 0.10 11.93
CA TRP A 32 8.52 0.16 12.25
C TRP A 32 8.92 -0.88 13.31
N GLU A 33 8.10 -1.04 14.37
CA GLU A 33 8.31 -2.02 15.43
C GLU A 33 8.31 -3.46 14.90
N ASP A 34 7.36 -3.79 14.00
CA ASP A 34 7.28 -5.07 13.30
C ASP A 34 8.46 -5.27 12.32
N ALA A 35 8.68 -4.32 11.43
CA ALA A 35 9.57 -4.49 10.30
C ALA A 35 11.04 -4.64 10.73
N ARG A 36 11.47 -3.94 11.79
CA ARG A 36 12.86 -3.93 12.25
C ARG A 36 13.36 -5.29 12.77
N VAL A 37 12.46 -6.25 13.01
CA VAL A 37 12.83 -7.63 13.39
C VAL A 37 13.46 -8.39 12.22
N SER A 38 13.06 -8.07 10.98
CA SER A 38 13.45 -8.84 9.77
C SER A 38 14.08 -8.00 8.66
N HIS A 39 13.83 -6.69 8.66
CA HIS A 39 14.22 -5.75 7.60
C HIS A 39 15.01 -4.58 8.18
N THR A 40 15.69 -3.82 7.31
CA THR A 40 16.38 -2.58 7.67
C THR A 40 16.15 -1.51 6.62
N ALA A 41 16.44 -0.26 6.96
CA ALA A 41 16.48 0.87 6.03
C ALA A 41 15.24 0.90 5.11
N ASN A 42 15.39 0.81 3.78
CA ASN A 42 14.26 1.00 2.86
C ASN A 42 13.19 -0.10 2.96
N GLY A 43 13.53 -1.30 3.46
CA GLY A 43 12.52 -2.32 3.79
C GLY A 43 11.60 -1.88 4.94
N VAL A 44 12.18 -1.25 5.97
CA VAL A 44 11.42 -0.68 7.10
C VAL A 44 10.68 0.59 6.66
N TYR A 45 11.32 1.46 5.87
CA TYR A 45 10.70 2.70 5.43
C TYR A 45 9.51 2.47 4.50
N ALA A 46 9.56 1.42 3.65
CA ALA A 46 8.44 1.06 2.80
C ALA A 46 7.25 0.53 3.61
N ALA A 47 7.52 -0.24 4.67
CA ALA A 47 6.50 -0.65 5.63
C ALA A 47 5.87 0.55 6.35
N MET A 48 6.68 1.51 6.81
CA MET A 48 6.16 2.74 7.43
C MET A 48 5.28 3.54 6.48
N PHE A 49 5.75 3.75 5.24
CA PHE A 49 5.00 4.44 4.18
C PHE A 49 3.63 3.79 3.96
N MET A 50 3.62 2.46 3.79
CA MET A 50 2.40 1.73 3.44
C MET A 50 1.39 1.74 4.57
N ALA A 51 1.82 1.50 5.81
CA ALA A 51 0.93 1.53 6.97
C ALA A 51 0.29 2.91 7.18
N ALA A 52 1.09 3.97 7.04
CA ALA A 52 0.58 5.34 7.14
C ALA A 52 -0.41 5.67 6.01
N ALA A 53 -0.15 5.22 4.78
CA ALA A 53 -1.09 5.42 3.66
C ALA A 53 -2.41 4.67 3.86
N HIS A 54 -2.41 3.44 4.39
CA HIS A 54 -3.62 2.71 4.75
C HIS A 54 -4.40 3.33 5.91
N ALA A 55 -3.72 3.86 6.92
CA ALA A 55 -4.38 4.60 7.99
C ALA A 55 -5.07 5.87 7.46
N ALA A 56 -4.38 6.58 6.57
CA ALA A 56 -4.90 7.77 5.91
C ALA A 56 -6.09 7.48 5.00
N SER A 57 -6.13 6.33 4.31
CA SER A 57 -7.22 6.00 3.38
C SER A 57 -8.58 5.83 4.02
N LEU A 58 -8.64 5.76 5.36
CA LEU A 58 -9.87 5.68 6.14
C LEU A 58 -10.35 7.06 6.65
N SER A 59 -9.59 8.14 6.40
CA SER A 59 -9.93 9.51 6.81
C SER A 59 -9.77 10.55 5.69
N GLU A 60 -8.92 10.29 4.70
CA GLU A 60 -8.67 11.15 3.55
C GLU A 60 -9.65 10.86 2.39
N SER A 61 -9.85 11.85 1.52
CA SER A 61 -10.79 11.76 0.39
C SER A 61 -10.16 11.34 -0.94
N SER A 62 -8.83 11.17 -1.01
CA SER A 62 -8.12 10.81 -2.25
C SER A 62 -6.93 9.90 -2.00
N SER A 63 -6.63 9.02 -2.94
CA SER A 63 -5.44 8.15 -2.87
C SER A 63 -4.14 8.95 -2.97
N ALA A 64 -4.17 10.08 -3.68
CA ALA A 64 -3.05 11.02 -3.75
C ALA A 64 -2.72 11.61 -2.37
N ALA A 65 -3.74 12.02 -1.59
CA ALA A 65 -3.53 12.50 -0.22
C ALA A 65 -2.97 11.40 0.69
N CYS A 66 -3.46 10.16 0.53
CA CYS A 66 -2.92 9.00 1.26
C CYS A 66 -1.42 8.80 0.98
N ALA A 67 -0.99 8.94 -0.28
CA ALA A 67 0.40 8.83 -0.67
C ALA A 67 1.28 9.95 -0.08
N GLU A 68 0.77 11.19 0.01
CA GLU A 68 1.46 12.30 0.68
C GLU A 68 1.64 12.04 2.18
N VAL A 69 0.59 11.56 2.85
CA VAL A 69 0.65 11.19 4.26
C VAL A 69 1.66 10.05 4.48
N GLY A 70 1.63 9.02 3.63
CA GLY A 70 2.63 7.95 3.66
C GLY A 70 4.06 8.47 3.47
N LEU A 71 4.28 9.41 2.55
CA LEU A 71 5.60 10.01 2.32
C LEU A 71 6.09 10.82 3.53
N SER A 72 5.18 11.46 4.26
CA SER A 72 5.52 12.32 5.40
C SER A 72 6.22 11.60 6.56
N VAL A 73 5.99 10.29 6.72
CA VAL A 73 6.60 9.47 7.78
C VAL A 73 7.94 8.85 7.37
N VAL A 74 8.32 8.95 6.10
CA VAL A 74 9.56 8.36 5.56
C VAL A 74 10.74 9.30 5.83
N PRO A 75 11.92 8.80 6.29
CA PRO A 75 13.10 9.64 6.46
C PRO A 75 13.47 10.40 5.19
N ALA A 76 13.44 11.74 5.25
CA ALA A 76 13.43 12.62 4.08
C ALA A 76 14.65 12.49 3.14
N ARG A 77 15.79 12.02 3.66
CA ARG A 77 17.06 11.81 2.94
C ARG A 77 17.29 10.34 2.53
N SER A 78 16.29 9.48 2.67
CA SER A 78 16.39 8.08 2.26
C SER A 78 16.21 7.93 0.75
N ARG A 79 16.78 6.85 0.18
CA ARG A 79 16.56 6.46 -1.22
C ARG A 79 15.09 6.21 -1.53
N LEU A 80 14.32 5.70 -0.55
CA LEU A 80 12.88 5.55 -0.72
C LEU A 80 12.18 6.92 -0.85
N ALA A 81 12.50 7.90 0.00
CA ALA A 81 11.91 9.24 -0.10
C ALA A 81 12.21 9.92 -1.45
N GLU A 82 13.41 9.71 -1.99
CA GLU A 82 13.76 10.14 -3.35
C GLU A 82 12.84 9.48 -4.39
N ALA A 83 12.72 8.14 -4.36
CA ALA A 83 11.90 7.41 -5.32
C ALA A 83 10.41 7.75 -5.27
N LEU A 84 9.87 7.99 -4.07
CA LEU A 84 8.50 8.45 -3.87
C LEU A 84 8.26 9.85 -4.46
N ARG A 85 9.24 10.77 -4.32
CA ARG A 85 9.14 12.11 -4.92
C ARG A 85 9.26 12.05 -6.45
N THR A 86 10.11 11.18 -6.98
CA THR A 86 10.19 10.89 -8.42
C THR A 86 8.84 10.38 -8.93
N ALA A 87 8.26 9.37 -8.29
CA ALA A 87 6.95 8.83 -8.63
C ALA A 87 5.86 9.91 -8.63
N ARG A 88 5.83 10.76 -7.60
CA ARG A 88 4.92 11.91 -7.51
C ARG A 88 5.08 12.88 -8.68
N ALA A 89 6.31 13.22 -9.03
CA ALA A 89 6.59 14.18 -10.11
C ALA A 89 6.25 13.61 -11.48
N LEU A 90 6.43 12.30 -11.70
CA LEU A 90 6.17 11.66 -12.98
C LEU A 90 4.67 11.42 -13.23
N ALA A 91 3.92 11.09 -12.19
CA ALA A 91 2.52 10.68 -12.30
C ALA A 91 1.64 11.64 -13.14
N PRO A 92 1.68 12.98 -12.97
CA PRO A 92 0.86 13.88 -13.78
C PRO A 92 1.45 14.23 -15.16
N GLU A 93 2.76 14.08 -15.35
CA GLU A 93 3.48 14.64 -16.52
C GLU A 93 3.47 13.74 -17.77
N ARG A 94 3.06 12.48 -17.64
CA ARG A 94 3.21 11.46 -18.70
C ARG A 94 2.00 10.55 -18.79
N GLU A 95 1.86 9.88 -19.93
CA GLU A 95 1.00 8.70 -20.01
C GLU A 95 1.55 7.57 -19.13
N TRP A 96 0.68 6.67 -18.67
CA TRP A 96 1.03 5.68 -17.65
C TRP A 96 2.22 4.81 -18.06
N GLU A 97 2.25 4.34 -19.30
CA GLU A 97 3.37 3.56 -19.84
C GLU A 97 4.69 4.34 -19.76
N GLY A 98 4.65 5.65 -20.03
CA GLY A 98 5.81 6.53 -19.90
C GLY A 98 6.24 6.77 -18.44
N VAL A 99 5.31 6.72 -17.48
CA VAL A 99 5.62 6.72 -16.05
C VAL A 99 6.34 5.43 -15.68
N VAL A 100 5.81 4.28 -16.12
CA VAL A 100 6.39 2.95 -15.86
C VAL A 100 7.80 2.86 -16.45
N ASP A 101 8.00 3.25 -17.72
CA ASP A 101 9.30 3.21 -18.39
C ASP A 101 10.36 4.03 -17.65
N GLU A 102 10.00 5.21 -17.15
CA GLU A 102 10.91 6.06 -16.38
C GLU A 102 11.23 5.46 -15.00
N LEU A 103 10.24 4.87 -14.32
CA LEU A 103 10.48 4.16 -13.06
C LEU A 103 11.39 2.95 -13.25
N HIS A 104 11.23 2.19 -14.34
CA HIS A 104 12.13 1.09 -14.70
C HIS A 104 13.53 1.60 -15.06
N THR A 105 13.64 2.74 -15.74
CA THR A 105 14.93 3.37 -16.05
C THR A 105 15.67 3.77 -14.76
N CYS A 106 14.96 4.41 -13.83
CA CYS A 106 15.53 4.87 -12.57
C CYS A 106 15.82 3.73 -11.58
N TYR A 107 14.94 2.74 -11.48
CA TYR A 107 14.93 1.77 -10.37
C TYR A 107 14.96 0.30 -10.79
N GLY A 108 14.99 -0.02 -12.09
CA GLY A 108 15.03 -1.39 -12.61
C GLY A 108 16.33 -2.15 -12.33
N HIS A 109 17.37 -1.45 -11.85
CA HIS A 109 18.60 -2.07 -11.36
C HIS A 109 18.41 -2.78 -10.00
N TYR A 110 17.32 -2.51 -9.29
CA TYR A 110 16.94 -3.25 -8.09
C TYR A 110 16.33 -4.61 -8.44
N HIS A 111 16.43 -5.56 -7.51
CA HIS A 111 15.74 -6.84 -7.64
C HIS A 111 14.22 -6.62 -7.75
N TRP A 112 13.51 -7.46 -8.51
CA TRP A 112 12.09 -7.25 -8.80
C TRP A 112 11.19 -7.23 -7.55
N VAL A 113 11.59 -7.85 -6.42
CA VAL A 113 10.90 -7.72 -5.10
C VAL A 113 11.55 -6.72 -4.14
N HIS A 114 12.38 -5.79 -4.62
CA HIS A 114 13.00 -4.79 -3.75
C HIS A 114 11.98 -3.71 -3.32
N ALA A 115 12.16 -3.14 -2.14
CA ALA A 115 11.17 -2.21 -1.58
C ALA A 115 11.03 -0.91 -2.39
N ILE A 116 12.14 -0.37 -2.93
CA ILE A 116 12.15 0.96 -3.57
C ILE A 116 11.32 0.99 -4.86
N ASN A 117 11.65 0.16 -5.86
CA ASN A 117 11.00 0.14 -7.17
C ASN A 117 9.50 -0.16 -7.03
N ASN A 118 9.15 -1.16 -6.23
CA ASN A 118 7.76 -1.52 -6.00
C ASN A 118 6.96 -0.42 -5.28
N THR A 119 7.56 0.26 -4.30
CA THR A 119 6.83 1.31 -3.56
C THR A 119 6.72 2.60 -4.38
N ALA A 120 7.69 2.89 -5.24
CA ALA A 120 7.59 3.98 -6.21
C ALA A 120 6.47 3.74 -7.24
N LEU A 121 6.34 2.50 -7.75
CA LEU A 121 5.25 2.15 -8.67
C LEU A 121 3.87 2.29 -8.01
N VAL A 122 3.72 1.81 -6.77
CA VAL A 122 2.48 2.00 -6.01
C VAL A 122 2.19 3.48 -5.82
N ALA A 123 3.16 4.28 -5.37
CA ALA A 123 2.95 5.71 -5.17
C ALA A 123 2.53 6.41 -6.46
N ALA A 124 3.17 6.11 -7.59
CA ALA A 124 2.79 6.67 -8.90
C ALA A 124 1.34 6.33 -9.26
N ALA A 125 0.90 5.08 -9.02
CA ALA A 125 -0.48 4.67 -9.26
C ALA A 125 -1.46 5.44 -8.36
N LEU A 126 -1.15 5.61 -7.07
CA LEU A 126 -1.99 6.36 -6.12
C LEU A 126 -2.12 7.84 -6.49
N TYR A 127 -1.08 8.45 -7.07
CA TYR A 127 -1.14 9.83 -7.56
C TYR A 127 -1.91 9.95 -8.89
N ARG A 128 -1.84 8.94 -9.77
CA ARG A 128 -2.40 9.01 -11.13
C ARG A 128 -3.86 8.59 -11.24
N PHE A 129 -4.27 7.57 -10.49
CA PHE A 129 -5.58 6.92 -10.64
C PHE A 129 -6.51 7.22 -9.47
N ASP A 130 -6.49 8.47 -8.99
CA ASP A 130 -7.35 8.87 -7.89
C ASP A 130 -8.83 8.65 -8.23
N GLY A 131 -9.54 7.94 -7.36
CA GLY A 131 -10.94 7.54 -7.57
C GLY A 131 -11.17 6.43 -8.60
N ASP A 132 -10.15 5.99 -9.37
CA ASP A 132 -10.27 4.93 -10.37
C ASP A 132 -9.70 3.60 -9.85
N PHE A 133 -10.50 2.89 -9.05
CA PHE A 133 -10.12 1.60 -8.46
C PHE A 133 -9.67 0.57 -9.50
N SER A 134 -10.44 0.42 -10.58
CA SER A 134 -10.15 -0.58 -11.61
C SER A 134 -8.92 -0.22 -12.42
N GLY A 135 -8.81 1.04 -12.84
CA GLY A 135 -7.65 1.53 -13.58
C GLY A 135 -6.38 1.41 -12.77
N ALA A 136 -6.40 1.78 -11.49
CA ALA A 136 -5.23 1.72 -10.63
C ALA A 136 -4.69 0.30 -10.42
N ILE A 137 -5.56 -0.68 -10.12
CA ILE A 137 -5.14 -2.08 -9.96
C ILE A 137 -4.58 -2.60 -11.29
N GLY A 138 -5.29 -2.36 -12.40
CA GLY A 138 -4.82 -2.76 -13.72
C GLY A 138 -3.47 -2.12 -14.07
N ALA A 139 -3.30 -0.84 -13.78
CA ALA A 139 -2.10 -0.07 -14.06
C ALA A 139 -0.90 -0.58 -13.25
N VAL A 140 -1.06 -0.79 -11.94
CA VAL A 140 0.03 -1.24 -11.08
C VAL A 140 0.45 -2.69 -11.38
N VAL A 141 -0.50 -3.55 -11.75
CA VAL A 141 -0.19 -4.93 -12.20
C VAL A 141 0.53 -4.93 -13.54
N GLN A 142 0.10 -4.10 -14.49
CA GLN A 142 0.77 -3.94 -15.79
C GLN A 142 2.17 -3.32 -15.66
N GLY A 143 2.43 -2.53 -14.62
CA GLY A 143 3.75 -1.98 -14.32
C GLY A 143 4.80 -3.04 -13.94
N GLY A 144 4.37 -4.26 -13.64
CA GLY A 144 5.24 -5.41 -13.37
C GLY A 144 5.82 -5.44 -11.95
N TRP A 145 7.00 -6.05 -11.81
CA TRP A 145 7.63 -6.37 -10.53
C TRP A 145 6.74 -7.25 -9.63
N ASP A 146 6.55 -6.90 -8.35
CA ASP A 146 5.81 -7.70 -7.37
C ASP A 146 4.31 -7.42 -7.46
N THR A 147 3.66 -7.95 -8.50
CA THR A 147 2.32 -7.55 -8.94
C THR A 147 1.22 -7.86 -7.92
N ASP A 148 1.32 -8.95 -7.17
CA ASP A 148 0.36 -9.33 -6.14
C ASP A 148 0.41 -8.35 -4.95
N THR A 149 1.60 -8.07 -4.41
CA THR A 149 1.73 -7.11 -3.30
C THR A 149 1.39 -5.68 -3.75
N ASN A 150 1.80 -5.29 -4.95
CA ASN A 150 1.50 -3.96 -5.48
C ASN A 150 -0.02 -3.78 -5.71
N GLY A 151 -0.66 -4.76 -6.33
CA GLY A 151 -2.11 -4.77 -6.58
C GLY A 151 -2.92 -4.78 -5.29
N ALA A 152 -2.53 -5.60 -4.31
CA ALA A 152 -3.20 -5.67 -3.01
C ALA A 152 -3.15 -4.31 -2.27
N ALA A 153 -1.97 -3.69 -2.21
CA ALA A 153 -1.80 -2.39 -1.54
C ALA A 153 -2.63 -1.28 -2.19
N VAL A 154 -2.55 -1.14 -3.52
CA VAL A 154 -3.31 -0.14 -4.29
C VAL A 154 -4.81 -0.39 -4.14
N GLY A 155 -5.25 -1.64 -4.27
CA GLY A 155 -6.65 -2.01 -4.12
C GLY A 155 -7.18 -1.73 -2.72
N SER A 156 -6.41 -1.99 -1.66
CA SER A 156 -6.86 -1.69 -0.31
C SER A 156 -6.97 -0.17 -0.04
N ILE A 157 -6.00 0.64 -0.49
CA ILE A 157 -6.04 2.10 -0.31
C ILE A 157 -7.22 2.69 -1.10
N LEU A 158 -7.33 2.38 -2.40
CA LEU A 158 -8.41 2.92 -3.22
C LEU A 158 -9.77 2.40 -2.78
N GLY A 159 -9.89 1.12 -2.42
CA GLY A 159 -11.14 0.55 -1.93
C GLY A 159 -11.66 1.26 -0.68
N ALA A 160 -10.75 1.70 0.21
CA ALA A 160 -11.10 2.52 1.36
C ALA A 160 -11.57 3.92 0.96
N THR A 161 -10.91 4.58 -0.01
CA THR A 161 -11.25 5.95 -0.42
C THR A 161 -12.52 6.02 -1.29
N VAL A 162 -12.76 5.03 -2.17
CA VAL A 162 -13.93 5.03 -3.07
C VAL A 162 -15.16 4.35 -2.46
N GLY A 163 -14.97 3.59 -1.39
CA GLY A 163 -15.99 2.78 -0.75
C GLY A 163 -16.53 1.64 -1.63
N VAL A 164 -17.43 0.83 -1.08
CA VAL A 164 -17.99 -0.35 -1.77
C VAL A 164 -18.65 0.01 -3.11
N SER A 165 -19.31 1.17 -3.19
CA SER A 165 -19.95 1.64 -4.43
C SER A 165 -18.98 2.01 -5.55
N GLY A 166 -17.71 2.27 -5.23
CA GLY A 166 -16.66 2.54 -6.21
C GLY A 166 -15.94 1.29 -6.72
N ILE A 167 -16.28 0.11 -6.20
CA ILE A 167 -15.67 -1.17 -6.60
C ILE A 167 -16.62 -1.92 -7.52
N ASP A 168 -16.21 -2.14 -8.77
CA ASP A 168 -16.97 -2.93 -9.75
C ASP A 168 -17.17 -4.38 -9.26
N GLU A 169 -18.40 -4.89 -9.39
CA GLU A 169 -18.79 -6.24 -8.98
C GLU A 169 -17.92 -7.34 -9.58
N ARG A 170 -17.27 -7.11 -10.73
CA ARG A 170 -16.32 -8.08 -11.32
C ARG A 170 -15.13 -8.39 -10.41
N TRP A 171 -14.78 -7.48 -9.49
CA TRP A 171 -13.70 -7.68 -8.53
C TRP A 171 -14.14 -8.43 -7.27
N THR A 172 -15.43 -8.33 -6.90
CA THR A 172 -15.94 -8.87 -5.64
C THR A 172 -16.75 -10.16 -5.83
N THR A 173 -17.53 -10.26 -6.91
CA THR A 173 -18.39 -11.42 -7.21
C THR A 173 -17.62 -12.73 -7.26
N PRO A 174 -16.44 -12.82 -7.92
CA PRO A 174 -15.70 -14.09 -7.97
C PRO A 174 -15.21 -14.59 -6.61
N LEU A 175 -15.09 -13.70 -5.62
CA LEU A 175 -14.63 -14.05 -4.27
C LEU A 175 -15.73 -14.73 -3.44
N GLY A 176 -17.01 -14.55 -3.79
CA GLY A 176 -18.13 -15.13 -3.06
C GLY A 176 -18.18 -14.74 -1.57
N GLY A 177 -17.62 -13.57 -1.22
CA GLY A 177 -17.53 -13.10 0.17
C GLY A 177 -16.56 -13.90 1.06
N ARG A 178 -15.66 -14.69 0.48
CA ARG A 178 -14.73 -15.57 1.20
C ARG A 178 -13.28 -15.34 0.79
N PHE A 179 -12.37 -15.69 1.70
CA PHE A 179 -10.93 -15.64 1.49
C PHE A 179 -10.32 -17.04 1.66
N ALA A 180 -9.53 -17.46 0.68
CA ALA A 180 -8.76 -18.71 0.75
C ALA A 180 -7.42 -18.46 1.45
N SER A 181 -7.03 -19.32 2.38
CA SER A 181 -5.82 -19.12 3.16
C SER A 181 -5.15 -20.44 3.52
N SER A 182 -3.82 -20.47 3.48
CA SER A 182 -3.03 -21.58 4.00
C SER A 182 -2.88 -21.56 5.53
N LEU A 183 -3.36 -20.51 6.20
CA LEU A 183 -3.32 -20.41 7.65
C LEU A 183 -4.36 -21.36 8.29
N PRO A 184 -3.95 -22.22 9.24
CA PRO A 184 -4.89 -23.13 9.91
C PRO A 184 -6.07 -22.39 10.53
N GLY A 185 -7.29 -22.80 10.18
CA GLY A 185 -8.54 -22.21 10.67
C GLY A 185 -9.02 -20.96 9.90
N PHE A 186 -8.30 -20.54 8.86
CA PHE A 186 -8.65 -19.37 8.04
C PHE A 186 -9.03 -19.69 6.60
N ASP A 187 -8.88 -20.94 6.15
CA ASP A 187 -9.28 -21.31 4.80
C ASP A 187 -10.81 -21.20 4.62
N GLY A 188 -11.23 -20.43 3.62
CA GLY A 188 -12.63 -20.14 3.36
C GLY A 188 -13.28 -19.19 4.36
N ILE A 189 -12.51 -18.45 5.17
CA ILE A 189 -13.05 -17.46 6.12
C ILE A 189 -13.88 -16.40 5.38
N ALA A 190 -14.99 -15.97 6.00
CA ALA A 190 -15.80 -14.89 5.46
C ALA A 190 -15.06 -13.54 5.55
N ILE A 191 -15.17 -12.72 4.51
CA ILE A 191 -14.61 -11.36 4.51
C ILE A 191 -15.23 -10.54 5.66
N ASP A 192 -16.53 -10.71 5.94
CA ASP A 192 -17.20 -10.05 7.07
C ASP A 192 -16.58 -10.41 8.43
N GLU A 193 -16.12 -11.64 8.60
CA GLU A 193 -15.44 -12.07 9.83
C GLU A 193 -14.05 -11.42 9.94
N LEU A 194 -13.33 -11.29 8.82
CA LEU A 194 -12.06 -10.53 8.80
C LEU A 194 -12.30 -9.06 9.18
N VAL A 195 -13.32 -8.42 8.60
CA VAL A 195 -13.72 -7.04 8.94
C VAL A 195 -14.06 -6.92 10.43
N ARG A 196 -14.89 -7.82 10.97
CA ARG A 196 -15.26 -7.83 12.39
C ARG A 196 -14.04 -7.94 13.31
N ARG A 197 -13.09 -8.82 12.98
CA ARG A 197 -11.85 -9.00 13.75
C ARG A 197 -10.95 -7.75 13.68
N THR A 198 -10.87 -7.11 12.52
CA THR A 198 -10.13 -5.85 12.36
C THR A 198 -10.76 -4.73 13.19
N LEU A 199 -12.09 -4.56 13.12
CA LEU A 199 -12.80 -3.55 13.91
C LEU A 199 -12.63 -3.75 15.42
N ALA A 200 -12.52 -4.99 15.89
CA ALA A 200 -12.32 -5.30 17.31
C ALA A 200 -10.97 -4.83 17.88
N VAL A 201 -9.99 -4.47 17.03
CA VAL A 201 -8.69 -3.95 17.46
C VAL A 201 -8.50 -2.46 17.17
N VAL A 202 -9.45 -1.82 16.49
CA VAL A 202 -9.44 -0.36 16.28
C VAL A 202 -9.71 0.31 17.62
N PRO A 203 -8.86 1.23 18.09
CA PRO A 203 -9.10 1.98 19.31
C PRO A 203 -10.41 2.77 19.21
N GLU A 204 -11.16 2.88 20.31
CA GLU A 204 -12.29 3.80 20.33
C GLU A 204 -11.80 5.23 20.08
N PRO A 205 -12.57 6.06 19.35
CA PRO A 205 -12.22 7.46 19.17
C PRO A 205 -12.06 8.11 20.54
N THR A 206 -10.85 8.58 20.86
CA THR A 206 -10.66 9.43 22.04
C THR A 206 -11.54 10.65 21.87
N ALA A 207 -12.55 10.79 22.73
CA ALA A 207 -13.39 11.98 22.78
C ALA A 207 -12.48 13.22 22.95
N ALA A 208 -12.58 14.14 22.00
CA ALA A 208 -11.86 15.41 22.00
C ALA A 208 -12.39 16.37 23.08
#